data_AF-A0A978TH35-F1
#
_entry.id   AF-A0A978TH35-F1
#
_cell.length_a   1.000
_cell.length_b   1.000
_cell.length_c   1.000
_cell.angle_alpha   90.00
_cell.angle_beta   90.00
_cell.angle_gamma   90.00
#
_symmetry.space_group_name_H-M   'P 1'
#
loop_
_entity.id
_entity.type
_entity.pdbx_description
1 polymer ?
#
loop_
_entity_poly.entity_id
_entity_poly.type
_entity_poly.pdbx_seq_one_letter_code
_entity_poly.pdbx_strand_id
1 'polypeptide(L)'
;AALPDLSQPGSYGFSRRTITVTNPALRQTSQGLTVNYDFDVDVYLPEGRTGPAPIVIISHGFGAVKEDFVFLSEHLVSHGYVVLVPDHVGSDLTYRRQFLGGRLNTLLSPIEFINRPQEISFLIDELEQLVVSDPDWSGRLDLDRIAAIGDSLGSSTVLALAGATIQPSRLVDTCDRETVTLNFARYLECRARYLPPKDYDLTDSRIKAVIAAHNMGAALYGPEGMSQINRPILMVAGDNDIVSPVVTEQFAPFIWLQAEPRYLALLQRGTHFSSKPPGKGSGDVPDILMGGNRDVGARYYKGLTVAFLGAHLQGQSQYLPYLSAAYAKALSQDQPMVMDVITRLTAEQVNAAYEGTPPVAIVPPPVASSPPRAEAILTAIQRTGELRVALRRDAAPFGFVDDRGWTGYCSALALALKDYLQANLSLSVSLELVELPSSLENRFDLVREGQVYLECGPNSVREGVEGIEFSNLFFASGSRFLTSSSQDSTVNPALPLAGVAVGVLANTTNESFLRENYPAATLIRFSGPGARNAAIQAVHTGEIEAFLGDDILTYGAVLQSGLPSLSFRFVPELPLTCEYYGLALPNNDPAWAATVNAFLDSQTGEAVWQSWLGEFAPYAVDTLAYCLNR
;
A
#
# COMPACT_ATOMS: atom_id res chain seq x y z
N ALA A 1 29.29 -38.97 0.83
CA ALA A 1 29.94 -38.17 1.89
C ALA A 1 28.85 -37.43 2.66
N ALA A 2 29.00 -37.24 3.97
CA ALA A 2 28.05 -36.42 4.73
C ALA A 2 28.10 -34.97 4.20
N LEU A 3 26.93 -34.34 4.05
CA LEU A 3 26.85 -32.93 3.67
C LEU A 3 27.42 -32.08 4.82
N PRO A 4 28.27 -31.06 4.53
CA PRO A 4 28.69 -30.07 5.53
C PRO A 4 27.51 -29.44 6.30
N ASP A 5 27.69 -29.14 7.58
CA ASP A 5 26.68 -28.40 8.36
C ASP A 5 26.75 -26.91 8.00
N LEU A 6 25.79 -26.45 7.18
CA LEU A 6 25.72 -25.05 6.75
C LEU A 6 25.31 -24.09 7.86
N SER A 7 24.88 -24.58 9.03
CA SER A 7 24.61 -23.69 10.17
C SER A 7 25.90 -23.19 10.86
N GLN A 8 27.04 -23.82 10.56
CA GLN A 8 28.35 -23.36 11.02
C GLN A 8 28.82 -22.13 10.24
N PRO A 9 29.56 -21.20 10.87
CA PRO A 9 30.17 -20.07 10.17
C PRO A 9 31.03 -20.52 8.99
N GLY A 10 31.05 -19.71 7.92
CA GLY A 10 31.94 -19.89 6.79
C GLY A 10 33.36 -19.43 7.08
N SER A 11 34.16 -19.27 6.02
CA SER A 11 35.61 -19.01 6.11
C SER A 11 36.01 -17.54 6.18
N TYR A 12 35.10 -16.60 5.88
CA TYR A 12 35.42 -15.19 5.81
C TYR A 12 35.28 -14.50 7.17
N GLY A 13 36.23 -13.61 7.49
CA GLY A 13 36.03 -12.58 8.51
C GLY A 13 35.07 -11.50 8.00
N PHE A 14 34.73 -10.51 8.85
CA PHE A 14 33.87 -9.42 8.43
C PHE A 14 34.22 -8.10 9.10
N SER A 15 33.88 -7.02 8.40
CA SER A 15 33.84 -5.66 8.92
C SER A 15 32.40 -5.14 8.87
N ARG A 16 32.03 -4.27 9.83
CA ARG A 16 30.73 -3.61 9.88
C ARG A 16 30.93 -2.10 9.81
N ARG A 17 30.14 -1.43 8.99
CA ARG A 17 29.97 0.04 8.98
C ARG A 17 28.49 0.39 8.84
N THR A 18 28.12 1.60 9.21
CA THR A 18 26.79 2.14 8.95
C THR A 18 26.90 3.23 7.91
N ILE A 19 26.03 3.19 6.90
CA ILE A 19 25.83 4.27 5.94
C ILE A 19 24.45 4.88 6.17
N THR A 20 24.26 6.11 5.73
CA THR A 20 22.97 6.80 5.78
C THR A 20 22.51 7.02 4.34
N VAL A 21 21.26 6.67 4.05
CA VAL A 21 20.64 6.84 2.73
C VAL A 21 19.50 7.83 2.87
N THR A 22 19.45 8.80 1.95
CA THR A 22 18.38 9.78 1.87
C THR A 22 17.32 9.29 0.89
N ASN A 23 16.08 9.15 1.35
CA ASN A 23 14.94 8.77 0.51
C ASN A 23 14.03 9.98 0.27
N PRO A 24 13.79 10.39 -1.00
CA PRO A 24 12.90 11.51 -1.32
C PRO A 24 11.41 11.17 -1.24
N ALA A 25 11.04 9.98 -0.77
CA ALA A 25 9.65 9.58 -0.58
C ALA A 25 8.98 10.23 0.64
N LEU A 26 7.64 10.28 0.60
CA LEU A 26 6.81 10.63 1.75
C LEU A 26 6.98 9.59 2.83
N ARG A 27 7.27 9.99 4.07
CA ARG A 27 7.45 9.05 5.19
C ARG A 27 6.73 9.52 6.44
N GLN A 28 6.12 8.59 7.17
CA GLN A 28 5.58 8.88 8.48
C GLN A 28 6.69 8.90 9.53
N THR A 29 6.79 10.00 10.28
CA THR A 29 7.69 10.15 11.42
C THR A 29 6.92 10.49 12.69
N SER A 30 7.61 10.67 13.81
CA SER A 30 7.02 11.19 15.04
C SER A 30 6.56 12.65 14.95
N GLN A 31 7.00 13.39 13.92
CA GLN A 31 6.63 14.80 13.69
C GLN A 31 5.53 14.96 12.63
N GLY A 32 5.10 13.88 11.97
CA GLY A 32 4.17 13.91 10.84
C GLY A 32 4.75 13.29 9.57
N LEU A 33 4.08 13.52 8.44
CA LEU A 33 4.66 13.20 7.14
C LEU A 33 5.83 14.15 6.84
N THR A 34 6.95 13.58 6.43
CA THR A 34 8.09 14.32 5.90
C THR A 34 8.33 13.90 4.45
N VAL A 35 8.84 14.84 3.66
CA VAL A 35 9.48 14.56 2.38
C VAL A 35 10.98 14.66 2.59
N ASN A 36 11.75 13.75 2.00
CA ASN A 36 13.20 13.60 2.25
C ASN A 36 13.50 13.22 3.70
N TYR A 37 13.82 11.96 3.93
CA TYR A 37 14.28 11.49 5.22
C TYR A 37 15.49 10.58 5.06
N ASP A 38 16.29 10.56 6.11
CA ASP A 38 17.47 9.72 6.19
C ASP A 38 17.12 8.45 6.97
N PHE A 39 17.64 7.33 6.50
CA PHE A 39 17.61 6.07 7.24
C PHE A 39 18.98 5.41 7.23
N ASP A 40 19.32 4.80 8.36
CA ASP A 40 20.61 4.15 8.54
C ASP A 40 20.57 2.71 8.03
N VAL A 41 21.66 2.30 7.38
CA VAL A 41 21.84 0.94 6.85
C VAL A 41 23.14 0.36 7.41
N ASP A 42 23.02 -0.74 8.14
CA ASP A 42 24.21 -1.48 8.56
C ASP A 42 24.73 -2.35 7.42
N VAL A 43 25.99 -2.15 7.05
CA VAL A 43 26.67 -2.85 5.97
C VAL A 43 27.73 -3.76 6.56
N TYR A 44 27.59 -5.06 6.31
CA TYR A 44 28.54 -6.09 6.68
C TYR A 44 29.28 -6.55 5.43
N LEU A 45 30.61 -6.48 5.46
CA LEU A 45 31.48 -6.75 4.32
C LEU A 45 32.42 -7.92 4.63
N PRO A 46 32.56 -8.91 3.73
CA PRO A 46 33.48 -10.02 3.92
C PRO A 46 34.94 -9.55 3.77
N GLU A 47 35.79 -9.96 4.69
CA GLU A 47 37.21 -9.63 4.68
C GLU A 47 38.03 -10.65 3.88
N GLY A 48 39.02 -10.18 3.13
CA GLY A 48 39.96 -11.04 2.39
C GLY A 48 39.35 -11.73 1.15
N ARG A 49 38.13 -11.37 0.75
CA ARG A 49 37.53 -11.85 -0.50
C ARG A 49 38.16 -11.16 -1.71
N THR A 50 38.50 -11.94 -2.74
CA THR A 50 38.95 -11.40 -4.03
C THR A 50 37.75 -11.29 -4.98
N GLY A 51 37.32 -10.05 -5.22
CA GLY A 51 36.27 -9.70 -6.17
C GLY A 51 34.86 -9.56 -5.57
N PRO A 52 33.89 -9.09 -6.38
CA PRO A 52 32.56 -8.75 -5.91
C PRO A 52 31.81 -9.90 -5.22
N ALA A 53 30.98 -9.55 -4.25
CA ALA A 53 30.17 -10.46 -3.47
C ALA A 53 28.67 -10.24 -3.75
N PRO A 54 27.88 -11.33 -3.83
CA PRO A 54 26.42 -11.23 -3.91
C PRO A 54 25.86 -10.51 -2.68
N ILE A 55 24.79 -9.75 -2.90
CA ILE A 55 24.20 -8.83 -1.94
C ILE A 55 22.93 -9.44 -1.34
N VAL A 56 22.78 -9.30 -0.03
CA VAL A 56 21.58 -9.68 0.72
C VAL A 56 21.08 -8.48 1.52
N ILE A 57 19.86 -8.04 1.25
CA ILE A 57 19.21 -6.95 2.00
C ILE A 57 18.19 -7.55 2.97
N ILE A 58 18.24 -7.19 4.25
CA ILE A 58 17.38 -7.77 5.29
C ILE A 58 16.44 -6.71 5.87
N SER A 59 15.14 -6.89 5.67
CA SER A 59 14.08 -6.03 6.20
C SER A 59 13.47 -6.60 7.48
N HIS A 60 13.53 -5.85 8.58
CA HIS A 60 13.04 -6.29 9.88
C HIS A 60 11.50 -6.26 10.00
N GLY A 61 10.96 -6.87 11.05
CA GLY A 61 9.52 -6.84 11.35
C GLY A 61 9.04 -5.51 11.96
N PHE A 62 7.72 -5.40 12.16
CA PHE A 62 7.11 -4.24 12.81
C PHE A 62 7.60 -4.09 14.26
N GLY A 63 8.01 -2.88 14.63
CA GLY A 63 8.50 -2.54 15.97
C GLY A 63 9.81 -3.23 16.35
N ALA A 64 10.54 -3.78 15.37
CA ALA A 64 11.83 -4.46 15.56
C ALA A 64 13.01 -3.50 15.30
N VAL A 65 14.22 -4.03 15.39
CA VAL A 65 15.47 -3.30 15.11
C VAL A 65 16.39 -4.12 14.22
N LYS A 66 17.27 -3.44 13.47
CA LYS A 66 18.31 -4.09 12.65
C LYS A 66 19.23 -5.03 13.45
N GLU A 67 19.46 -4.74 14.74
CA GLU A 67 20.29 -5.59 15.61
C GLU A 67 19.73 -7.01 15.82
N ASP A 68 18.43 -7.22 15.62
CA ASP A 68 17.82 -8.55 15.73
C ASP A 68 18.33 -9.50 14.63
N PHE A 69 18.98 -8.97 13.57
CA PHE A 69 19.54 -9.74 12.45
C PHE A 69 21.06 -9.90 12.48
N VAL A 70 21.76 -9.39 13.49
CA VAL A 70 23.23 -9.54 13.62
C VAL A 70 23.66 -11.01 13.46
N PHE A 71 22.94 -11.94 14.11
CA PHE A 71 23.24 -13.36 14.07
C PHE A 71 23.22 -13.96 12.65
N LEU A 72 22.35 -13.44 11.77
CA LEU A 72 22.19 -13.88 10.40
C LEU A 72 23.16 -13.13 9.49
N SER A 73 23.31 -11.82 9.67
CA SER A 73 24.25 -10.99 8.92
C SER A 73 25.69 -11.50 9.05
N GLU A 74 26.17 -11.71 10.27
CA GLU A 74 27.52 -12.25 10.51
C GLU A 74 27.71 -13.64 9.89
N HIS A 75 26.66 -14.46 9.95
CA HIS A 75 26.69 -15.80 9.35
C HIS A 75 26.79 -15.73 7.82
N LEU A 76 25.94 -14.94 7.16
CA LEU A 76 25.97 -14.78 5.71
C LEU A 76 27.28 -14.14 5.23
N VAL A 77 27.80 -13.13 5.93
CA VAL A 77 29.08 -12.54 5.56
C VAL A 77 30.23 -13.53 5.72
N SER A 78 30.21 -14.40 6.74
CA SER A 78 31.20 -15.47 6.87
C SER A 78 31.17 -16.46 5.68
N HIS A 79 30.04 -16.58 4.98
CA HIS A 79 29.87 -17.35 3.75
C HIS A 79 30.13 -16.54 2.46
N GLY A 80 30.61 -15.30 2.58
CA GLY A 80 31.09 -14.48 1.47
C GLY A 80 30.03 -13.63 0.78
N TYR A 81 28.91 -13.37 1.45
CA TYR A 81 27.90 -12.40 1.02
C TYR A 81 28.22 -11.00 1.58
N VAL A 82 27.74 -9.95 0.90
CA VAL A 82 27.59 -8.63 1.51
C VAL A 82 26.18 -8.53 2.06
N VAL A 83 26.02 -8.08 3.29
CA VAL A 83 24.71 -7.97 3.93
C VAL A 83 24.42 -6.52 4.30
N LEU A 84 23.25 -6.04 3.91
CA LEU A 84 22.74 -4.72 4.27
C LEU A 84 21.47 -4.87 5.10
N VAL A 85 21.39 -4.16 6.23
CA VAL A 85 20.23 -4.18 7.11
C VAL A 85 19.75 -2.74 7.32
N PRO A 86 18.79 -2.26 6.52
CA PRO A 86 18.19 -0.95 6.72
C PRO A 86 17.36 -0.91 8.01
N ASP A 87 17.37 0.26 8.66
CA ASP A 87 16.40 0.63 9.67
C ASP A 87 15.20 1.32 8.99
N HIS A 88 13.98 0.98 9.39
CA HIS A 88 12.77 1.51 8.77
C HIS A 88 12.07 2.51 9.71
N VAL A 89 12.51 3.78 9.63
CA VAL A 89 12.07 4.89 10.50
C VAL A 89 10.56 5.08 10.45
N GLY A 90 9.77 4.70 11.46
CA GLY A 90 8.29 4.78 11.38
C GLY A 90 7.58 3.43 11.45
N SER A 91 8.35 2.34 11.43
CA SER A 91 7.88 1.01 11.83
C SER A 91 8.93 0.26 12.65
N ASP A 92 9.90 0.98 13.22
CA ASP A 92 10.98 0.49 14.08
C ASP A 92 10.57 0.45 15.57
N LEU A 93 11.48 0.00 16.43
CA LEU A 93 11.27 -0.01 17.89
C LEU A 93 10.97 1.38 18.46
N THR A 94 11.55 2.45 17.89
CA THR A 94 11.24 3.82 18.30
C THR A 94 9.77 4.12 18.08
N TYR A 95 9.24 3.83 16.89
CA TYR A 95 7.82 4.00 16.58
C TYR A 95 6.92 3.22 17.54
N ARG A 96 7.21 1.93 17.79
CA ARG A 96 6.45 1.10 18.74
C ARG A 96 6.40 1.72 20.14
N ARG A 97 7.54 2.23 20.64
CA ARG A 97 7.61 2.89 21.96
C ARG A 97 6.84 4.20 22.01
N GLN A 98 6.82 4.96 20.92
CA GLN A 98 6.02 6.19 20.82
C GLN A 98 4.52 5.89 20.85
N PHE A 99 4.09 4.84 20.15
CA PHE A 99 2.70 4.35 20.19
C PHE A 99 2.30 3.88 21.59
N LEU A 100 3.09 2.99 22.22
CA LEU A 100 2.82 2.52 23.59
C LEU A 100 2.86 3.65 24.63
N GLY A 101 3.64 4.70 24.37
CA GLY A 101 3.69 5.92 25.18
C GLY A 101 2.55 6.91 24.91
N GLY A 102 1.59 6.60 24.05
CA GLY A 102 0.44 7.45 23.71
C GLY A 102 0.76 8.68 22.88
N ARG A 103 1.95 8.74 22.25
CA ARG A 103 2.38 9.87 21.39
C ARG A 103 1.92 9.72 19.94
N LEU A 104 1.57 8.50 19.54
CA LEU A 104 1.02 8.17 18.23
C LEU A 104 -0.37 7.59 18.40
N ASN A 105 -1.25 7.88 17.45
CA ASN A 105 -2.65 7.44 17.44
C ASN A 105 -2.87 6.17 16.60
N THR A 106 -1.91 5.74 15.79
CA THR A 106 -2.00 4.56 14.93
C THR A 106 -0.88 3.57 15.19
N LEU A 107 -1.21 2.27 15.15
CA LEU A 107 -0.25 1.19 15.40
C LEU A 107 0.71 0.99 14.22
N LEU A 108 0.23 1.18 12.99
CA LEU A 108 1.03 1.11 11.78
C LEU A 108 0.46 2.09 10.76
N SER A 109 1.31 3.00 10.29
CA SER A 109 0.94 3.88 9.18
C SER A 109 0.79 3.05 7.90
N PRO A 110 -0.30 3.21 7.14
CA PRO A 110 -0.54 2.44 5.93
C PRO A 110 0.53 2.66 4.86
N ILE A 111 1.19 3.83 4.86
CA ILE A 111 2.28 4.15 3.92
C ILE A 111 3.48 3.19 4.03
N GLU A 112 3.63 2.49 5.16
CA GLU A 112 4.72 1.51 5.34
C GLU A 112 4.67 0.37 4.30
N PHE A 113 3.50 0.03 3.78
CA PHE A 113 3.37 -1.00 2.74
C PHE A 113 3.91 -0.54 1.36
N ILE A 114 4.14 0.75 1.18
CA ILE A 114 4.69 1.36 -0.05
C ILE A 114 6.15 1.75 0.18
N ASN A 115 6.41 2.46 1.29
CA ASN A 115 7.72 3.03 1.55
C ASN A 115 8.78 1.98 1.85
N ARG A 116 8.43 0.89 2.55
CA ARG A 116 9.44 -0.11 2.91
C ARG A 116 10.02 -0.83 1.68
N PRO A 117 9.21 -1.22 0.67
CA PRO A 117 9.72 -1.65 -0.62
C PRO A 117 10.58 -0.58 -1.29
N GLN A 118 10.07 0.66 -1.35
CA GLN A 118 10.79 1.77 -1.98
C GLN A 118 12.13 2.08 -1.32
N GLU A 119 12.25 2.01 0.01
CA GLU A 119 13.51 2.17 0.76
C GLU A 119 14.57 1.18 0.29
N ILE A 120 14.17 -0.05 0.00
CA ILE A 120 15.08 -1.07 -0.52
C ILE A 120 15.48 -0.76 -1.96
N SER A 121 14.54 -0.35 -2.82
CA SER A 121 14.85 0.08 -4.19
C SER A 121 15.78 1.29 -4.22
N PHE A 122 15.52 2.31 -3.41
CA PHE A 122 16.38 3.49 -3.26
C PHE A 122 17.76 3.14 -2.70
N LEU A 123 17.83 2.21 -1.73
CA LEU A 123 19.11 1.69 -1.28
C LEU A 123 19.90 1.05 -2.43
N ILE A 124 19.25 0.27 -3.31
CA ILE A 124 19.93 -0.33 -4.46
C ILE A 124 20.37 0.75 -5.45
N ASP A 125 19.57 1.79 -5.69
CA ASP A 125 19.96 2.94 -6.52
C ASP A 125 21.22 3.64 -5.95
N GLU A 126 21.29 3.82 -4.64
CA GLU A 126 22.47 4.39 -3.98
C GLU A 126 23.69 3.48 -4.12
N LEU A 127 23.52 2.15 -4.01
CA LEU A 127 24.62 1.21 -4.23
C LEU A 127 25.14 1.26 -5.68
N GLU A 128 24.26 1.42 -6.67
CA GLU A 128 24.65 1.63 -8.07
C GLU A 128 25.50 2.89 -8.23
N GLN A 129 25.11 3.99 -7.59
CA GLN A 129 25.88 5.24 -7.60
C GLN A 129 27.23 5.10 -6.88
N LEU A 130 27.28 4.40 -5.75
CA LEU A 130 28.52 4.14 -5.01
C LEU A 130 29.50 3.28 -5.83
N VAL A 131 29.01 2.25 -6.53
CA VAL A 131 29.85 1.42 -7.41
C VAL A 131 30.45 2.23 -8.57
N VAL A 132 29.70 3.21 -9.10
CA VAL A 132 30.21 4.10 -10.16
C VAL A 132 31.23 5.10 -9.64
N SER A 133 31.02 5.63 -8.43
CA SER A 133 31.80 6.75 -7.90
C SER A 133 33.02 6.34 -7.05
N ASP A 134 33.03 5.13 -6.49
CA ASP A 134 34.08 4.67 -5.57
C ASP A 134 34.61 3.27 -5.94
N PRO A 135 35.89 3.16 -6.35
CA PRO A 135 36.53 1.88 -6.67
C PRO A 135 36.55 0.85 -5.53
N ASP A 136 36.50 1.25 -4.26
CA ASP A 136 36.41 0.31 -3.14
C ASP A 136 35.08 -0.43 -3.14
N TRP A 137 33.98 0.25 -3.48
CA TRP A 137 32.66 -0.36 -3.57
C TRP A 137 32.50 -1.24 -4.81
N SER A 138 33.02 -0.81 -5.96
CA SER A 138 32.98 -1.63 -7.19
C SER A 138 33.75 -2.94 -7.08
N GLY A 139 34.84 -2.95 -6.29
CA GLY A 139 35.59 -4.17 -6.00
C GLY A 139 34.86 -5.15 -5.06
N ARG A 140 33.78 -4.71 -4.38
CA ARG A 140 33.11 -5.47 -3.31
C ARG A 140 31.69 -5.89 -3.63
N LEU A 141 30.95 -5.13 -4.44
CA LEU A 141 29.51 -5.32 -4.65
C LEU A 141 29.18 -5.95 -6.00
N ASP A 142 28.41 -7.04 -5.98
CA ASP A 142 27.89 -7.69 -7.18
C ASP A 142 26.40 -7.33 -7.37
N LEU A 143 26.15 -6.28 -8.16
CA LEU A 143 24.81 -5.74 -8.39
C LEU A 143 23.92 -6.64 -9.26
N ASP A 144 24.49 -7.65 -9.93
CA ASP A 144 23.71 -8.63 -10.70
C ASP A 144 23.06 -9.69 -9.81
N ARG A 145 23.54 -9.82 -8.56
CA ARG A 145 23.14 -10.86 -7.61
C ARG A 145 22.68 -10.25 -6.29
N ILE A 146 21.46 -9.72 -6.29
CA ILE A 146 20.80 -9.17 -5.10
C ILE A 146 19.65 -10.08 -4.66
N ALA A 147 19.60 -10.45 -3.39
CA ALA A 147 18.45 -11.08 -2.76
C ALA A 147 17.92 -10.24 -1.60
N ALA A 148 16.64 -10.43 -1.27
CA ALA A 148 16.01 -9.76 -0.13
C ALA A 148 15.45 -10.78 0.87
N ILE A 149 15.61 -10.50 2.15
CA ILE A 149 15.08 -11.30 3.27
C ILE A 149 14.16 -10.41 4.09
N GLY A 150 12.97 -10.90 4.41
CA GLY A 150 11.98 -10.18 5.20
C GLY A 150 11.41 -11.03 6.32
N ASP A 151 11.27 -10.45 7.51
CA ASP A 151 10.61 -11.10 8.67
C ASP A 151 9.34 -10.33 9.04
N SER A 152 8.21 -11.01 9.25
CA SER A 152 6.94 -10.38 9.67
C SER A 152 6.51 -9.27 8.69
N LEU A 153 6.31 -8.03 9.12
CA LEU A 153 6.06 -6.89 8.21
C LEU A 153 7.16 -6.74 7.11
N GLY A 154 8.39 -7.13 7.40
CA GLY A 154 9.46 -7.18 6.39
C GLY A 154 9.22 -8.25 5.32
N SER A 155 8.46 -9.30 5.62
CA SER A 155 8.04 -10.29 4.62
C SER A 155 7.13 -9.64 3.57
N SER A 156 6.17 -8.80 3.98
CA SER A 156 5.33 -8.04 3.04
C SER A 156 6.22 -7.20 2.12
N THR A 157 7.20 -6.50 2.69
CA THR A 157 8.16 -5.69 1.95
C THR A 157 8.86 -6.47 0.82
N VAL A 158 9.43 -7.65 1.13
CA VAL A 158 10.16 -8.42 0.12
C VAL A 158 9.26 -9.17 -0.86
N LEU A 159 8.02 -9.48 -0.46
CA LEU A 159 7.03 -10.04 -1.39
C LEU A 159 6.62 -9.00 -2.44
N ALA A 160 6.40 -7.74 -2.03
CA ALA A 160 6.11 -6.64 -2.97
C ALA A 160 7.26 -6.46 -3.97
N LEU A 161 8.51 -6.42 -3.48
CA LEU A 161 9.70 -6.35 -4.33
C LEU A 161 9.83 -7.52 -5.32
N ALA A 162 9.32 -8.69 -4.94
CA ALA A 162 9.31 -9.89 -5.78
C ALA A 162 8.15 -9.95 -6.79
N GLY A 163 7.24 -8.98 -6.76
CA GLY A 163 6.13 -8.84 -7.70
C GLY A 163 4.73 -8.96 -7.10
N ALA A 164 4.58 -9.14 -5.78
CA ALA A 164 3.26 -9.19 -5.17
C ALA A 164 2.57 -7.83 -5.25
N THR A 165 1.37 -7.78 -5.82
CA THR A 165 0.61 -6.52 -5.97
C THR A 165 -0.45 -6.37 -4.87
N ILE A 166 -0.53 -5.18 -4.29
CA ILE A 166 -1.58 -4.84 -3.31
C ILE A 166 -2.94 -4.98 -4.01
N GLN A 167 -3.93 -5.58 -3.32
CA GLN A 167 -5.27 -5.81 -3.86
C GLN A 167 -6.32 -4.98 -3.10
N PRO A 168 -6.62 -3.74 -3.53
CA PRO A 168 -7.59 -2.86 -2.87
C PRO A 168 -8.97 -3.50 -2.68
N SER A 169 -9.52 -4.12 -3.72
CA SER A 169 -10.85 -4.75 -3.64
C SER A 169 -10.88 -5.93 -2.65
N ARG A 170 -9.77 -6.65 -2.50
CA ARG A 170 -9.62 -7.71 -1.49
C ARG A 170 -9.51 -7.14 -0.07
N LEU A 171 -8.80 -6.03 0.10
CA LEU A 171 -8.72 -5.32 1.38
C LEU A 171 -10.09 -4.84 1.85
N VAL A 172 -10.95 -4.39 0.93
CA VAL A 172 -12.33 -4.01 1.24
C VAL A 172 -13.15 -5.22 1.67
N ASP A 173 -13.16 -6.30 0.88
CA ASP A 173 -13.92 -7.53 1.16
C ASP A 173 -13.52 -8.15 2.50
N THR A 174 -12.23 -8.32 2.72
CA THR A 174 -11.75 -9.12 3.84
C THR A 174 -11.49 -8.29 5.11
N CYS A 175 -11.62 -6.95 5.05
CA CYS A 175 -11.45 -6.07 6.21
C CYS A 175 -12.63 -5.17 6.55
N ASP A 176 -13.79 -5.82 6.50
CA ASP A 176 -15.03 -5.35 7.10
C ASP A 176 -14.84 -5.00 8.59
N ARG A 177 -15.36 -3.82 8.97
CA ARG A 177 -15.31 -3.26 10.32
C ARG A 177 -16.27 -3.97 11.28
N GLU A 178 -17.27 -4.68 10.77
CA GLU A 178 -18.26 -5.38 11.60
C GLU A 178 -17.73 -6.72 12.12
N THR A 179 -16.71 -7.28 11.48
CA THR A 179 -16.04 -8.51 11.91
C THR A 179 -14.84 -8.25 12.82
N VAL A 180 -14.91 -8.79 14.05
CA VAL A 180 -13.77 -8.79 14.97
C VAL A 180 -12.79 -9.89 14.57
N THR A 181 -11.51 -9.53 14.37
CA THR A 181 -10.42 -10.47 14.12
C THR A 181 -9.45 -10.52 15.29
N LEU A 182 -8.99 -11.73 15.66
CA LEU A 182 -7.90 -11.93 16.61
C LEU A 182 -6.55 -12.16 15.90
N ASN A 183 -6.54 -12.19 14.57
CA ASN A 183 -5.33 -12.29 13.78
C ASN A 183 -4.65 -10.91 13.75
N PHE A 184 -3.52 -10.79 14.46
CA PHE A 184 -2.79 -9.54 14.60
C PHE A 184 -2.15 -9.07 13.28
N ALA A 185 -1.58 -10.00 12.50
CA ALA A 185 -1.09 -9.73 11.15
C ALA A 185 -2.20 -9.12 10.28
N ARG A 186 -3.38 -9.75 10.27
CA ARG A 186 -4.56 -9.23 9.55
C ARG A 186 -4.95 -7.81 9.99
N TYR A 187 -4.93 -7.52 11.30
CA TYR A 187 -5.22 -6.18 11.80
C TYR A 187 -4.24 -5.13 11.24
N LEU A 188 -2.95 -5.45 11.19
CA LEU A 188 -1.92 -4.57 10.61
C LEU A 188 -2.09 -4.41 9.10
N GLU A 189 -2.29 -5.50 8.36
CA GLU A 189 -2.46 -5.48 6.91
C GLU A 189 -3.66 -4.63 6.49
N CYS A 190 -4.72 -4.66 7.30
CA CYS A 190 -5.93 -3.89 7.03
C CYS A 190 -5.80 -2.41 7.30
N ARG A 191 -4.66 -1.95 7.81
CA ARG A 191 -4.29 -0.53 7.71
C ARG A 191 -4.17 -0.10 6.25
N ALA A 192 -3.73 -0.99 5.35
CA ALA A 192 -3.57 -0.68 3.93
C ALA A 192 -4.85 -0.20 3.23
N ARG A 193 -6.06 -0.45 3.80
CA ARG A 193 -7.32 0.11 3.29
C ARG A 193 -7.37 1.66 3.30
N TYR A 194 -6.53 2.28 4.14
CA TYR A 194 -6.41 3.74 4.25
C TYR A 194 -5.36 4.29 3.30
N LEU A 195 -4.71 3.43 2.51
CA LEU A 195 -3.90 3.89 1.42
C LEU A 195 -4.76 4.61 0.38
N PRO A 196 -4.21 5.64 -0.26
CA PRO A 196 -4.69 6.13 -1.53
C PRO A 196 -5.07 4.96 -2.46
N PRO A 197 -6.34 4.82 -2.89
CA PRO A 197 -6.77 3.70 -3.71
C PRO A 197 -6.23 3.84 -5.14
N LYS A 198 -5.01 3.35 -5.35
CA LYS A 198 -4.33 3.28 -6.66
C LYS A 198 -3.53 1.99 -6.77
N ASP A 199 -3.13 1.67 -8.00
CA ASP A 199 -2.17 0.60 -8.23
C ASP A 199 -0.76 1.07 -7.84
N TYR A 200 -0.04 0.19 -7.14
CA TYR A 200 1.33 0.44 -6.70
C TYR A 200 2.25 -0.58 -7.37
N ASP A 201 3.09 -0.14 -8.30
CA ASP A 201 4.21 -0.96 -8.77
C ASP A 201 5.38 -0.82 -7.80
N LEU A 202 5.58 -1.86 -7.00
CA LEU A 202 6.62 -1.95 -5.98
C LEU A 202 7.66 -3.01 -6.32
N THR A 203 7.58 -3.58 -7.53
CA THR A 203 8.47 -4.65 -7.98
C THR A 203 9.86 -4.08 -8.26
N ASP A 204 10.91 -4.76 -7.80
CA ASP A 204 12.28 -4.40 -8.17
C ASP A 204 12.94 -5.55 -8.94
N SER A 205 13.19 -5.32 -10.23
CA SER A 205 13.75 -6.33 -11.13
C SER A 205 15.18 -6.77 -10.79
N ARG A 206 15.89 -5.99 -9.95
CA ARG A 206 17.26 -6.29 -9.48
C ARG A 206 17.27 -7.35 -8.39
N ILE A 207 16.17 -7.50 -7.64
CA ILE A 207 15.99 -8.60 -6.69
C ILE A 207 15.79 -9.92 -7.46
N LYS A 208 16.69 -10.88 -7.25
CA LYS A 208 16.73 -12.17 -7.96
C LYS A 208 16.12 -13.33 -7.18
N ALA A 209 16.07 -13.24 -5.86
CA ALA A 209 15.48 -14.25 -4.99
C ALA A 209 15.03 -13.63 -3.66
N VAL A 210 14.00 -14.20 -3.03
CA VAL A 210 13.46 -13.69 -1.76
C VAL A 210 13.26 -14.75 -0.69
N ILE A 211 13.44 -14.37 0.56
CA ILE A 211 13.11 -15.19 1.74
C ILE A 211 12.09 -14.44 2.59
N ALA A 212 10.90 -15.01 2.77
CA ALA A 212 9.80 -14.42 3.53
C ALA A 212 9.53 -15.23 4.81
N ALA A 213 10.06 -14.78 5.95
CA ALA A 213 9.89 -15.43 7.24
C ALA A 213 8.67 -14.88 7.99
N HIS A 214 7.90 -15.78 8.61
CA HIS A 214 6.72 -15.50 9.43
C HIS A 214 5.75 -14.56 8.73
N ASN A 215 5.27 -15.01 7.58
CA ASN A 215 4.70 -14.15 6.56
C ASN A 215 3.57 -13.25 7.07
N MET A 216 3.55 -11.99 6.65
CA MET A 216 2.43 -11.07 6.78
C MET A 216 2.11 -10.54 5.38
N GLY A 217 0.86 -10.63 4.93
CA GLY A 217 0.43 -10.11 3.64
C GLY A 217 -0.71 -10.87 2.97
N ALA A 218 -1.38 -11.80 3.65
CA ALA A 218 -2.45 -12.57 3.03
C ALA A 218 -3.64 -11.68 2.63
N ALA A 219 -4.00 -10.71 3.48
CA ALA A 219 -4.99 -9.68 3.19
C ALA A 219 -4.55 -8.71 2.11
N LEU A 220 -3.26 -8.36 2.18
CA LEU A 220 -2.68 -7.28 1.42
C LEU A 220 -2.59 -7.66 -0.06
N TYR A 221 -2.14 -8.89 -0.34
CA TYR A 221 -1.88 -9.36 -1.70
C TYR A 221 -2.94 -10.33 -2.21
N GLY A 222 -3.61 -11.09 -1.33
CA GLY A 222 -4.55 -12.14 -1.74
C GLY A 222 -3.96 -13.17 -2.72
N PRO A 223 -4.78 -14.10 -3.25
CA PRO A 223 -4.34 -15.00 -4.31
C PRO A 223 -3.89 -14.27 -5.58
N GLU A 224 -4.57 -13.18 -5.93
CA GLU A 224 -4.33 -12.40 -7.14
C GLU A 224 -2.92 -11.80 -7.17
N GLY A 225 -2.54 -11.07 -6.12
CA GLY A 225 -1.23 -10.45 -6.00
C GLY A 225 -0.12 -11.46 -5.75
N MET A 226 -0.33 -12.45 -4.87
CA MET A 226 0.68 -13.49 -4.60
C MET A 226 1.05 -14.31 -5.84
N SER A 227 0.09 -14.53 -6.75
CA SER A 227 0.32 -15.27 -7.98
C SER A 227 1.25 -14.56 -8.99
N GLN A 228 1.45 -13.24 -8.84
CA GLN A 228 2.32 -12.45 -9.71
C GLN A 228 3.81 -12.62 -9.41
N ILE A 229 4.14 -13.18 -8.24
CA ILE A 229 5.54 -13.41 -7.86
C ILE A 229 6.17 -14.43 -8.80
N ASN A 230 7.28 -14.04 -9.41
CA ASN A 230 8.00 -14.85 -10.41
C ASN A 230 9.48 -15.10 -10.05
N ARG A 231 9.85 -14.88 -8.78
CA ARG A 231 11.20 -15.09 -8.24
C ARG A 231 11.26 -16.37 -7.40
N PRO A 232 12.42 -17.07 -7.36
CA PRO A 232 12.65 -18.10 -6.35
C PRO A 232 12.33 -17.60 -4.95
N ILE A 233 11.60 -18.39 -4.17
CA ILE A 233 11.12 -17.98 -2.84
C ILE A 233 11.28 -19.09 -1.79
N LEU A 234 11.77 -18.72 -0.62
CA LEU A 234 11.74 -19.55 0.59
C LEU A 234 10.86 -18.86 1.64
N MET A 235 9.77 -19.49 2.02
CA MET A 235 8.96 -19.08 3.17
C MET A 235 9.41 -19.84 4.42
N VAL A 236 9.48 -19.16 5.56
CA VAL A 236 9.80 -19.80 6.86
C VAL A 236 8.61 -19.61 7.78
N ALA A 237 8.13 -20.70 8.37
CA ALA A 237 6.89 -20.72 9.13
C ALA A 237 7.02 -21.41 10.49
N GLY A 238 6.17 -21.01 11.44
CA GLY A 238 5.98 -21.68 12.72
C GLY A 238 4.53 -22.10 12.89
N ASP A 239 4.28 -23.36 13.26
CA ASP A 239 2.91 -23.89 13.41
C ASP A 239 2.15 -23.39 14.66
N ASN A 240 2.87 -22.82 15.64
CA ASN A 240 2.35 -22.15 16.83
C ASN A 240 2.49 -20.62 16.73
N ASP A 241 2.69 -20.08 15.52
CA ASP A 241 2.67 -18.64 15.31
C ASP A 241 1.25 -18.09 15.48
N ILE A 242 1.02 -17.33 16.55
CA ILE A 242 -0.27 -16.68 16.81
C ILE A 242 -0.30 -15.21 16.36
N VAL A 243 0.86 -14.63 16.02
CA VAL A 243 0.97 -13.26 15.52
C VAL A 243 0.58 -13.24 14.05
N SER A 244 1.12 -14.21 13.30
CA SER A 244 0.78 -14.54 11.93
C SER A 244 0.31 -16.00 11.89
N PRO A 245 -0.99 -16.28 12.05
CA PRO A 245 -1.51 -17.65 12.10
C PRO A 245 -1.09 -18.49 10.90
N VAL A 246 -0.44 -19.63 11.15
CA VAL A 246 0.21 -20.45 10.13
C VAL A 246 -0.69 -20.80 8.95
N VAL A 247 -1.98 -21.09 9.19
CA VAL A 247 -2.88 -21.49 8.11
C VAL A 247 -3.27 -20.32 7.22
N THR A 248 -3.72 -19.21 7.80
CA THR A 248 -4.28 -18.08 7.04
C THR A 248 -3.20 -17.16 6.48
N GLU A 249 -2.08 -17.01 7.18
CA GLU A 249 -1.03 -16.04 6.82
C GLU A 249 0.20 -16.69 6.17
N GLN A 250 0.38 -18.01 6.26
CA GLN A 250 1.61 -18.66 5.80
C GLN A 250 1.33 -19.79 4.79
N PHE A 251 0.48 -20.76 5.13
CA PHE A 251 0.10 -21.84 4.22
C PHE A 251 -0.74 -21.34 3.04
N ALA A 252 -1.76 -20.51 3.31
CA ALA A 252 -2.60 -19.99 2.25
C ALA A 252 -1.79 -19.15 1.22
N PRO A 253 -0.96 -18.16 1.62
CA PRO A 253 -0.09 -17.47 0.67
C PRO A 253 0.91 -18.38 -0.05
N PHE A 254 1.46 -19.40 0.60
CA PHE A 254 2.34 -20.38 -0.06
C PHE A 254 1.62 -21.18 -1.16
N ILE A 255 0.35 -21.54 -0.93
CA ILE A 255 -0.52 -22.23 -1.91
C ILE A 255 -0.82 -21.31 -3.09
N TRP A 256 -0.95 -20.00 -2.87
CA TRP A 256 -1.31 -19.02 -3.91
C TRP A 256 -0.16 -18.68 -4.87
N LEU A 257 1.09 -18.91 -4.48
CA LEU A 257 2.26 -18.67 -5.32
C LEU A 257 2.15 -19.42 -6.67
N GLN A 258 2.69 -18.82 -7.72
CA GLN A 258 3.01 -19.53 -8.98
C GLN A 258 4.52 -19.59 -9.24
N ALA A 259 5.30 -18.93 -8.39
CA ALA A 259 6.76 -18.94 -8.43
C ALA A 259 7.34 -20.35 -8.34
N GLU A 260 8.33 -20.63 -9.18
CA GLU A 260 9.17 -21.81 -9.10
C GLU A 260 10.65 -21.40 -9.23
N PRO A 261 11.55 -21.95 -8.41
CA PRO A 261 11.29 -22.87 -7.32
C PRO A 261 10.76 -22.15 -6.06
N ARG A 262 9.90 -22.84 -5.30
CA ARG A 262 9.39 -22.39 -4.00
C ARG A 262 9.61 -23.43 -2.90
N TYR A 263 9.84 -22.95 -1.69
CA TYR A 263 10.06 -23.78 -0.50
C TYR A 263 9.32 -23.19 0.70
N LEU A 264 8.78 -24.05 1.55
CA LEU A 264 8.22 -23.70 2.85
C LEU A 264 8.95 -24.50 3.93
N ALA A 265 9.76 -23.82 4.74
CA ALA A 265 10.39 -24.39 5.91
C ALA A 265 9.47 -24.24 7.12
N LEU A 266 8.84 -25.33 7.55
CA LEU A 266 7.92 -25.34 8.68
C LEU A 266 8.65 -25.80 9.94
N LEU A 267 8.70 -24.93 10.94
CA LEU A 267 9.22 -25.20 12.27
C LEU A 267 8.09 -25.71 13.16
N GLN A 268 8.10 -26.99 13.50
CA GLN A 268 7.11 -27.57 14.39
C GLN A 268 7.31 -27.09 15.82
N ARG A 269 6.21 -26.71 16.47
CA ARG A 269 6.14 -25.95 17.73
C ARG A 269 6.81 -24.58 17.65
N GLY A 270 7.07 -24.09 16.44
CA GLY A 270 7.67 -22.78 16.18
C GLY A 270 6.66 -21.66 16.34
N THR A 271 7.11 -20.52 16.86
CA THR A 271 6.34 -19.27 17.01
C THR A 271 6.86 -18.22 16.03
N HIS A 272 6.24 -17.03 16.03
CA HIS A 272 6.69 -15.86 15.26
C HIS A 272 8.15 -15.45 15.50
N PHE A 273 8.75 -15.88 16.63
CA PHE A 273 10.09 -15.48 17.04
C PHE A 273 11.08 -16.65 17.03
N SER A 274 10.68 -17.81 16.51
CA SER A 274 11.48 -19.05 16.60
C SER A 274 12.67 -19.10 15.65
N SER A 275 12.70 -18.32 14.58
CA SER A 275 13.83 -18.28 13.63
C SER A 275 14.97 -17.33 14.04
N LYS A 276 14.88 -16.67 15.21
CA LYS A 276 15.89 -15.71 15.69
C LYS A 276 16.20 -15.88 17.17
N PRO A 277 17.46 -15.68 17.59
CA PRO A 277 17.84 -15.73 19.01
C PRO A 277 17.23 -14.56 19.80
N PRO A 278 17.22 -14.60 21.15
CA PRO A 278 16.84 -13.47 21.98
C PRO A 278 17.61 -12.20 21.61
N GLY A 279 16.91 -11.08 21.44
CA GLY A 279 17.45 -9.84 20.88
C GLY A 279 17.04 -8.60 21.68
N LYS A 280 17.60 -7.44 21.32
CA LYS A 280 17.30 -6.16 22.00
C LYS A 280 15.86 -5.69 21.73
N GLY A 281 15.28 -6.04 20.57
CA GLY A 281 13.92 -5.66 20.18
C GLY A 281 12.80 -6.39 20.93
N SER A 282 13.13 -7.49 21.62
CA SER A 282 12.12 -8.37 22.23
C SER A 282 11.73 -8.05 23.67
N GLY A 283 12.33 -7.04 24.30
CA GLY A 283 12.11 -6.75 25.73
C GLY A 283 10.67 -6.39 26.12
N ASP A 284 9.87 -5.90 25.18
CA ASP A 284 8.46 -5.54 25.41
C ASP A 284 7.47 -6.64 24.94
N VAL A 285 7.97 -7.77 24.44
CA VAL A 285 7.15 -8.88 23.90
C VAL A 285 6.89 -9.90 25.02
N PRO A 286 5.62 -10.26 25.31
CA PRO A 286 5.31 -11.27 26.31
C PRO A 286 5.98 -12.63 26.05
N ASP A 287 6.53 -13.26 27.09
CA ASP A 287 7.23 -14.56 27.01
C ASP A 287 6.41 -15.67 26.34
N ILE A 288 5.09 -15.64 26.53
CA ILE A 288 4.17 -16.61 25.92
C ILE A 288 4.18 -16.56 24.39
N LEU A 289 4.46 -15.40 23.79
CA LEU A 289 4.54 -15.24 22.33
C LEU A 289 5.89 -15.69 21.77
N MET A 290 6.94 -15.62 22.59
CA MET A 290 8.33 -15.83 22.17
C MET A 290 8.66 -17.30 21.92
N GLY A 291 7.99 -18.22 22.63
CA GLY A 291 8.21 -19.65 22.49
C GLY A 291 9.58 -20.15 22.99
N GLY A 292 9.75 -21.47 23.02
CA GLY A 292 11.00 -22.14 23.41
C GLY A 292 11.91 -22.48 22.22
N ASN A 293 13.13 -22.96 22.51
CA ASN A 293 14.08 -23.53 21.54
C ASN A 293 14.46 -22.63 20.35
N ARG A 294 14.43 -21.31 20.54
CA ARG A 294 14.71 -20.31 19.50
C ARG A 294 16.12 -20.42 18.91
N ASP A 295 17.09 -20.85 19.70
CA ASP A 295 18.46 -21.09 19.21
C ASP A 295 18.53 -22.24 18.19
N VAL A 296 17.62 -23.21 18.29
CA VAL A 296 17.52 -24.33 17.33
C VAL A 296 16.91 -23.82 16.02
N GLY A 297 15.79 -23.12 16.08
CA GLY A 297 15.18 -22.52 14.90
C GLY A 297 16.09 -21.51 14.19
N ALA A 298 16.81 -20.66 14.95
CA ALA A 298 17.81 -19.75 14.39
C ALA A 298 18.97 -20.48 13.69
N ARG A 299 19.38 -21.64 14.19
CA ARG A 299 20.41 -22.49 13.57
C ARG A 299 19.94 -23.07 12.25
N TYR A 300 18.71 -23.57 12.19
CA TYR A 300 18.12 -24.05 10.95
C TYR A 300 17.99 -22.93 9.93
N TYR A 301 17.52 -21.76 10.38
CA TYR A 301 17.33 -20.61 9.53
C TYR A 301 18.64 -20.14 8.88
N LYS A 302 19.75 -20.12 9.64
CA LYS A 302 21.11 -19.88 9.11
C LYS A 302 21.45 -20.82 7.95
N GLY A 303 21.39 -22.13 8.20
CA GLY A 303 21.78 -23.14 7.21
C GLY A 303 20.90 -23.15 5.97
N LEU A 304 19.57 -23.02 6.14
CA LEU A 304 18.63 -22.94 5.03
C LEU A 304 18.82 -21.67 4.19
N THR A 305 19.12 -20.54 4.83
CA THR A 305 19.36 -19.28 4.12
C THR A 305 20.60 -19.40 3.23
N VAL A 306 21.71 -19.93 3.74
CA VAL A 306 22.92 -20.18 2.94
C VAL A 306 22.62 -21.15 1.79
N ALA A 307 21.90 -22.24 2.05
CA ALA A 307 21.52 -23.19 1.01
C ALA A 307 20.67 -22.56 -0.10
N PHE A 308 19.65 -21.79 0.28
CA PHE A 308 18.74 -21.14 -0.65
C PHE A 308 19.46 -20.10 -1.52
N LEU A 309 20.25 -19.22 -0.90
CA LEU A 309 21.02 -18.20 -1.62
C LEU A 309 22.12 -18.85 -2.48
N GLY A 310 22.78 -19.90 -2.00
CA GLY A 310 23.75 -20.65 -2.78
C GLY A 310 23.13 -21.24 -4.05
N ALA A 311 21.98 -21.89 -3.91
CA ALA A 311 21.28 -22.50 -5.04
C ALA A 311 20.71 -21.47 -6.02
N HIS A 312 19.98 -20.46 -5.53
CA HIS A 312 19.10 -19.62 -6.36
C HIS A 312 19.61 -18.20 -6.61
N LEU A 313 20.54 -17.70 -5.79
CA LEU A 313 21.23 -16.42 -6.07
C LEU A 313 22.57 -16.63 -6.76
N GLN A 314 23.32 -17.67 -6.36
CA GLN A 314 24.64 -17.97 -6.93
C GLN A 314 24.62 -19.06 -8.01
N GLY A 315 23.50 -19.76 -8.24
CA GLY A 315 23.38 -20.83 -9.24
C GLY A 315 24.16 -22.10 -8.89
N GLN A 316 24.48 -22.32 -7.61
CA GLN A 316 25.34 -23.42 -7.17
C GLN A 316 24.50 -24.65 -6.79
N SER A 317 24.37 -25.58 -7.73
CA SER A 317 23.50 -26.75 -7.60
C SER A 317 23.85 -27.70 -6.44
N GLN A 318 25.08 -27.63 -5.90
CA GLN A 318 25.45 -28.42 -4.72
C GLN A 318 24.65 -28.08 -3.45
N TYR A 319 23.95 -26.94 -3.43
CA TYR A 319 23.10 -26.55 -2.30
C TYR A 319 21.66 -27.08 -2.38
N LEU A 320 21.21 -27.58 -3.54
CA LEU A 320 19.84 -28.10 -3.69
C LEU A 320 19.49 -29.25 -2.73
N PRO A 321 20.39 -30.21 -2.40
CA PRO A 321 20.08 -31.27 -1.45
C PRO A 321 19.69 -30.78 -0.04
N TYR A 322 20.18 -29.61 0.38
CA TYR A 322 19.87 -29.01 1.67
C TYR A 322 18.44 -28.45 1.75
N LEU A 323 17.80 -28.20 0.59
CA LEU A 323 16.43 -27.70 0.48
C LEU A 323 15.42 -28.84 0.30
N SER A 324 15.75 -30.04 0.80
CA SER A 324 14.91 -31.24 0.68
C SER A 324 14.27 -31.63 2.01
N ALA A 325 13.08 -32.23 1.94
CA ALA A 325 12.41 -32.81 3.10
C ALA A 325 13.29 -33.86 3.82
N ALA A 326 14.08 -34.63 3.08
CA ALA A 326 14.97 -35.64 3.64
C ALA A 326 16.09 -35.01 4.47
N TYR A 327 16.70 -33.93 3.99
CA TYR A 327 17.72 -33.21 4.74
C TYR A 327 17.13 -32.56 5.99
N ALA A 328 15.98 -31.90 5.88
CA ALA A 328 15.30 -31.26 7.00
C ALA A 328 14.99 -32.25 8.13
N LYS A 329 14.46 -33.43 7.78
CA LYS A 329 14.20 -34.51 8.73
C LYS A 329 15.46 -35.07 9.39
N ALA A 330 16.55 -35.21 8.63
CA ALA A 330 17.82 -35.68 9.17
C ALA A 330 18.47 -34.63 10.10
N LEU A 331 18.43 -33.35 9.72
CA LEU A 331 19.00 -32.24 10.50
C LEU A 331 18.27 -32.02 11.82
N SER A 332 16.94 -32.20 11.81
CA SER A 332 16.10 -32.03 12.99
C SER A 332 15.83 -33.32 13.76
N GLN A 333 16.48 -34.42 13.37
CA GLN A 333 16.43 -35.67 14.12
C GLN A 333 16.97 -35.46 15.54
N ASP A 334 16.22 -35.91 16.54
CA ASP A 334 16.54 -35.79 17.97
C ASP A 334 16.66 -34.34 18.48
N GLN A 335 16.16 -33.36 17.72
CA GLN A 335 16.10 -31.96 18.14
C GLN A 335 14.72 -31.62 18.75
N PRO A 336 14.65 -30.65 19.68
CA PRO A 336 13.39 -30.30 20.35
C PRO A 336 12.41 -29.53 19.45
N MET A 337 12.86 -29.12 18.26
CA MET A 337 12.07 -28.46 17.23
C MET A 337 12.31 -29.23 15.92
N VAL A 338 11.26 -29.83 15.37
CA VAL A 338 11.34 -30.53 14.09
C VAL A 338 11.18 -29.52 12.96
N MET A 339 11.92 -29.72 11.86
CA MET A 339 11.81 -28.90 10.67
C MET A 339 11.40 -29.74 9.47
N ASP A 340 10.35 -29.30 8.79
CA ASP A 340 9.95 -29.83 7.48
C ASP A 340 10.30 -28.83 6.38
N VAL A 341 10.69 -29.33 5.21
CA VAL A 341 10.84 -28.51 4.01
C VAL A 341 9.86 -29.03 2.95
N ILE A 342 8.90 -28.18 2.62
CA ILE A 342 7.77 -28.48 1.75
C ILE A 342 7.95 -27.72 0.44
N THR A 343 7.92 -28.42 -0.69
CA THR A 343 7.98 -27.80 -2.04
C THR A 343 6.61 -27.68 -2.69
N ARG A 344 5.60 -28.38 -2.15
CA ARG A 344 4.22 -28.34 -2.63
C ARG A 344 3.25 -28.58 -1.48
N LEU A 345 2.26 -27.70 -1.36
CA LEU A 345 1.13 -27.79 -0.46
C LEU A 345 -0.13 -27.47 -1.26
N THR A 346 -1.24 -28.13 -0.96
CA THR A 346 -2.52 -27.92 -1.65
C THR A 346 -3.61 -27.55 -0.65
N ALA A 347 -4.64 -26.84 -1.12
CA ALA A 347 -5.79 -26.49 -0.29
C ALA A 347 -6.49 -27.75 0.23
N GLU A 348 -6.57 -28.81 -0.59
CA GLU A 348 -7.18 -30.09 -0.20
C GLU A 348 -6.44 -30.75 0.97
N GLN A 349 -5.10 -30.71 0.97
CA GLN A 349 -4.29 -31.25 2.06
C GLN A 349 -4.50 -30.47 3.36
N VAL A 350 -4.57 -29.14 3.29
CA VAL A 350 -4.84 -28.30 4.47
C VAL A 350 -6.27 -28.52 4.97
N ASN A 351 -7.25 -28.57 4.07
CA ASN A 351 -8.66 -28.80 4.42
C ASN A 351 -8.86 -30.18 5.06
N ALA A 352 -8.17 -31.22 4.57
CA ALA A 352 -8.26 -32.56 5.14
C ALA A 352 -7.67 -32.68 6.55
N ALA A 353 -6.84 -31.72 6.98
CA ALA A 353 -6.31 -31.66 8.34
C ALA A 353 -7.33 -31.10 9.36
N TYR A 354 -8.40 -30.45 8.90
CA TYR A 354 -9.50 -30.00 9.75
C TYR A 354 -10.50 -31.14 9.99
N GLU A 355 -10.99 -31.27 11.23
CA GLU A 355 -12.14 -32.12 11.55
C GLU A 355 -13.46 -31.43 11.09
N GLY A 356 -13.57 -31.08 9.81
CA GLY A 356 -14.71 -30.35 9.22
C GLY A 356 -14.31 -29.34 8.15
N THR A 357 -15.23 -28.43 7.80
CA THR A 357 -14.92 -27.29 6.93
C THR A 357 -14.06 -26.28 7.70
N PRO A 358 -12.91 -25.82 7.15
CA PRO A 358 -12.12 -24.81 7.81
C PRO A 358 -12.95 -23.53 8.05
N PRO A 359 -12.67 -22.77 9.12
CA PRO A 359 -13.43 -21.56 9.46
C PRO A 359 -13.29 -20.46 8.40
N VAL A 360 -12.22 -20.50 7.59
CA VAL A 360 -11.96 -19.59 6.47
C VAL A 360 -11.51 -20.42 5.27
N ALA A 361 -11.95 -20.05 4.07
CA ALA A 361 -11.51 -20.70 2.84
C ALA A 361 -10.02 -20.42 2.59
N ILE A 362 -9.23 -21.48 2.35
CA ILE A 362 -7.79 -21.37 2.07
C ILE A 362 -7.52 -20.64 0.75
N VAL A 363 -8.39 -20.82 -0.25
CA VAL A 363 -8.37 -20.06 -1.51
C VAL A 363 -9.70 -19.34 -1.60
N PRO A 364 -9.75 -18.02 -1.29
CA PRO A 364 -10.99 -17.25 -1.44
C PRO A 364 -11.37 -17.13 -2.92
N PRO A 365 -12.66 -16.95 -3.25
CA PRO A 365 -13.08 -16.71 -4.62
C PRO A 365 -12.42 -15.42 -5.17
N PRO A 366 -12.13 -15.36 -6.48
CA PRO A 366 -11.66 -14.13 -7.11
C PRO A 366 -12.66 -12.99 -6.87
N VAL A 367 -12.15 -11.78 -6.65
CA VAL A 367 -13.04 -10.61 -6.66
C VAL A 367 -13.51 -10.40 -8.10
N ALA A 368 -14.84 -10.32 -8.31
CA ALA A 368 -15.42 -10.31 -9.65
C ALA A 368 -14.92 -9.11 -10.48
N SER A 369 -14.31 -9.38 -11.63
CA SER A 369 -13.97 -8.36 -12.63
C SER A 369 -15.09 -8.18 -13.65
N SER A 370 -15.23 -6.96 -14.18
CA SER A 370 -16.18 -6.70 -15.26
C SER A 370 -15.74 -7.38 -16.57
N PRO A 371 -16.68 -7.91 -17.37
CA PRO A 371 -16.35 -8.42 -18.70
C PRO A 371 -15.83 -7.28 -19.58
N PRO A 372 -14.84 -7.54 -20.46
CA PRO A 372 -14.22 -6.51 -21.29
C PRO A 372 -15.22 -5.86 -22.25
N ARG A 373 -14.97 -4.60 -22.58
CA ARG A 373 -15.79 -3.81 -23.51
C ARG A 373 -15.76 -4.41 -24.92
N ALA A 374 -16.87 -4.29 -25.65
CA ALA A 374 -17.00 -4.80 -27.03
C ALA A 374 -16.10 -4.10 -28.06
N GLU A 375 -15.87 -2.78 -27.90
CA GLU A 375 -14.92 -1.97 -28.68
C GLU A 375 -14.07 -1.16 -27.70
N ALA A 376 -12.74 -1.23 -27.82
CA ALA A 376 -11.82 -0.44 -27.00
C ALA A 376 -11.96 1.06 -27.30
N ILE A 377 -11.85 1.90 -26.28
CA ILE A 377 -12.05 3.36 -26.38
C ILE A 377 -11.03 3.99 -27.32
N LEU A 378 -9.76 3.57 -27.27
CA LEU A 378 -8.73 4.08 -28.18
C LEU A 378 -9.07 3.80 -29.66
N THR A 379 -9.65 2.63 -29.94
CA THR A 379 -10.14 2.28 -31.28
C THR A 379 -11.33 3.14 -31.67
N ALA A 380 -12.27 3.39 -30.76
CA ALA A 380 -13.40 4.28 -31.01
C ALA A 380 -12.94 5.72 -31.30
N ILE A 381 -11.98 6.25 -30.51
CA ILE A 381 -11.37 7.58 -30.72
C ILE A 381 -10.68 7.66 -32.08
N GLN A 382 -9.90 6.63 -32.46
CA GLN A 382 -9.26 6.55 -33.78
C GLN A 382 -10.28 6.57 -34.93
N ARG A 383 -11.44 5.93 -34.73
CA ARG A 383 -12.50 5.83 -35.72
C ARG A 383 -13.35 7.09 -35.83
N THR A 384 -13.68 7.75 -34.72
CA THR A 384 -14.58 8.91 -34.70
C THR A 384 -13.87 10.26 -34.76
N GLY A 385 -12.62 10.33 -34.27
CA GLY A 385 -11.94 11.61 -34.07
C GLY A 385 -12.47 12.40 -32.88
N GLU A 386 -13.24 11.79 -31.98
CA GLU A 386 -13.88 12.47 -30.85
C GLU A 386 -13.34 11.98 -29.52
N LEU A 387 -12.95 12.90 -28.63
CA LEU A 387 -12.75 12.65 -27.20
C LEU A 387 -13.97 13.16 -26.44
N ARG A 388 -14.82 12.26 -25.94
CA ARG A 388 -16.05 12.60 -25.22
C ARG A 388 -15.81 12.59 -23.72
N VAL A 389 -15.96 13.75 -23.06
CA VAL A 389 -15.68 13.94 -21.63
C VAL A 389 -16.88 14.56 -20.95
N ALA A 390 -17.28 14.04 -19.78
CA ALA A 390 -18.27 14.69 -18.95
C ALA A 390 -17.62 15.55 -17.86
N LEU A 391 -18.16 16.73 -17.59
CA LEU A 391 -17.63 17.73 -16.64
C LEU A 391 -18.70 18.20 -15.66
N ARG A 392 -18.31 18.33 -14.39
CA ARG A 392 -19.16 18.96 -13.36
C ARG A 392 -19.32 20.46 -13.60
N ARG A 393 -20.52 21.00 -13.32
CA ARG A 393 -20.87 22.42 -13.49
C ARG A 393 -20.79 23.28 -12.22
N ASP A 394 -20.72 22.63 -11.08
CA ASP A 394 -21.00 23.20 -9.76
C ASP A 394 -19.94 22.80 -8.72
N ALA A 395 -18.72 22.52 -9.18
CA ALA A 395 -17.66 21.92 -8.38
C ALA A 395 -16.35 22.70 -8.50
N ALA A 396 -16.38 24.02 -8.30
CA ALA A 396 -15.17 24.82 -8.25
C ALA A 396 -14.23 24.39 -7.10
N PRO A 397 -12.89 24.41 -7.29
CA PRO A 397 -12.16 24.86 -8.48
C PRO A 397 -11.98 23.79 -9.58
N PHE A 398 -12.58 22.60 -9.42
CA PHE A 398 -12.38 21.48 -10.33
C PHE A 398 -13.12 21.63 -11.67
N GLY A 399 -14.45 21.76 -11.64
CA GLY A 399 -15.26 21.90 -12.84
C GLY A 399 -16.45 22.81 -12.58
N PHE A 400 -16.53 23.90 -13.33
CA PHE A 400 -17.64 24.85 -13.22
C PHE A 400 -17.80 25.67 -14.50
N VAL A 401 -18.89 26.42 -14.59
CA VAL A 401 -19.17 27.33 -15.71
C VAL A 401 -19.10 28.77 -15.20
N ASP A 402 -18.33 29.62 -15.88
CA ASP A 402 -18.31 31.08 -15.70
C ASP A 402 -18.90 31.79 -16.93
N ASP A 403 -18.83 33.13 -16.97
CA ASP A 403 -19.33 33.95 -18.09
C ASP A 403 -18.68 33.62 -19.45
N ARG A 404 -17.54 32.92 -19.45
CA ARG A 404 -16.78 32.54 -20.66
C ARG A 404 -17.00 31.08 -21.05
N GLY A 405 -17.75 30.30 -20.26
CA GLY A 405 -18.05 28.89 -20.54
C GLY A 405 -17.42 27.96 -19.50
N TRP A 406 -17.06 26.75 -19.94
CA TRP A 406 -16.42 25.74 -19.09
C TRP A 406 -15.06 26.23 -18.59
N THR A 407 -14.80 26.02 -17.31
CA THR A 407 -13.55 26.41 -16.65
C THR A 407 -13.27 25.51 -15.45
N GLY A 408 -12.09 25.65 -14.85
CA GLY A 408 -11.59 24.80 -13.77
C GLY A 408 -10.59 23.75 -14.26
N TYR A 409 -9.97 23.08 -13.29
CA TYR A 409 -9.00 22.01 -13.50
C TYR A 409 -9.46 20.97 -14.53
N CYS A 410 -10.68 20.47 -14.42
CA CYS A 410 -11.22 19.40 -15.26
C CYS A 410 -11.41 19.80 -16.73
N SER A 411 -11.80 21.04 -17.02
CA SER A 411 -11.90 21.52 -18.41
C SER A 411 -10.51 21.69 -19.03
N ALA A 412 -9.57 22.27 -18.27
CA ALA A 412 -8.17 22.38 -18.71
C ALA A 412 -7.51 21.00 -18.91
N LEU A 413 -7.82 20.04 -18.02
CA LEU A 413 -7.33 18.67 -18.09
C LEU A 413 -7.88 17.93 -19.31
N ALA A 414 -9.16 18.10 -19.64
CA ALA A 414 -9.79 17.48 -20.81
C ALA A 414 -9.17 17.99 -22.12
N LEU A 415 -8.89 19.29 -22.20
CA LEU A 415 -8.18 19.88 -23.35
C LEU A 415 -6.75 19.34 -23.46
N ALA A 416 -6.02 19.29 -22.34
CA ALA A 416 -4.67 18.75 -22.30
C ALA A 416 -4.61 17.25 -22.66
N LEU A 417 -5.59 16.45 -22.24
CA LEU A 417 -5.71 15.04 -22.61
C LEU A 417 -5.94 14.89 -24.12
N LYS A 418 -6.80 15.72 -24.72
CA LYS A 418 -7.02 15.73 -26.17
C LYS A 418 -5.70 15.96 -26.91
N ASP A 419 -4.92 16.95 -26.51
CA ASP A 419 -3.64 17.28 -27.13
C ASP A 419 -2.60 16.17 -26.91
N TYR A 420 -2.56 15.58 -25.71
CA TYR A 420 -1.73 14.41 -25.39
C TYR A 420 -2.07 13.21 -26.29
N LEU A 421 -3.34 12.88 -26.45
CA LEU A 421 -3.77 11.78 -27.31
C LEU A 421 -3.47 12.06 -28.79
N GLN A 422 -3.67 13.29 -29.26
CA GLN A 422 -3.34 13.69 -30.63
C GLN A 422 -1.86 13.46 -30.95
N ALA A 423 -0.97 13.77 -29.99
CA ALA A 423 0.46 13.58 -30.14
C ALA A 423 0.88 12.10 -30.12
N ASN A 424 0.17 11.25 -29.37
CA ASN A 424 0.60 9.87 -29.11
C ASN A 424 -0.11 8.80 -29.95
N LEU A 425 -1.34 9.04 -30.44
CA LEU A 425 -2.15 8.00 -31.10
C LEU A 425 -1.96 7.83 -32.61
N SER A 426 -0.97 8.49 -33.24
CA SER A 426 -0.72 8.45 -34.70
C SER A 426 -2.02 8.60 -35.53
N LEU A 427 -2.83 9.59 -35.16
CA LEU A 427 -4.17 9.76 -35.73
C LEU A 427 -4.09 10.37 -37.13
N SER A 428 -4.89 9.82 -38.04
CA SER A 428 -5.09 10.37 -39.39
C SER A 428 -6.07 11.55 -39.42
N VAL A 429 -6.72 11.82 -38.28
CA VAL A 429 -7.72 12.87 -38.08
C VAL A 429 -7.35 13.76 -36.89
N SER A 430 -7.84 15.01 -36.90
CA SER A 430 -7.74 15.89 -35.73
C SER A 430 -8.80 15.49 -34.71
N LEU A 431 -8.41 15.42 -33.44
CA LEU A 431 -9.32 15.17 -32.33
C LEU A 431 -10.15 16.41 -32.02
N GLU A 432 -11.45 16.20 -31.86
CA GLU A 432 -12.38 17.16 -31.30
C GLU A 432 -12.74 16.76 -29.86
N LEU A 433 -12.75 17.73 -28.94
CA LEU A 433 -13.19 17.53 -27.57
C LEU A 433 -14.70 17.79 -27.50
N VAL A 434 -15.46 16.79 -27.07
CA VAL A 434 -16.91 16.88 -26.88
C VAL A 434 -17.20 16.87 -25.38
N GLU A 435 -17.59 18.03 -24.84
CA GLU A 435 -17.86 18.21 -23.41
C GLU A 435 -19.36 18.04 -23.10
N LEU A 436 -19.69 17.12 -22.20
CA LEU A 436 -21.06 16.90 -21.70
C LEU A 436 -21.19 17.34 -20.23
N PRO A 437 -22.34 17.89 -19.82
CA PRO A 437 -22.55 18.21 -18.41
C PRO A 437 -22.81 16.94 -17.58
N SER A 438 -22.07 16.78 -16.48
CA SER A 438 -22.36 15.78 -15.44
C SER A 438 -22.99 16.40 -14.18
N SER A 439 -23.66 15.56 -13.40
CA SER A 439 -24.22 15.86 -12.08
C SER A 439 -23.90 14.73 -11.10
N LEU A 440 -24.29 14.89 -9.83
CA LEU A 440 -24.14 13.82 -8.83
C LEU A 440 -24.96 12.58 -9.18
N GLU A 441 -26.06 12.76 -9.91
CA GLU A 441 -27.02 11.73 -10.28
C GLU A 441 -26.62 10.95 -11.53
N ASN A 442 -26.05 11.60 -12.57
CA ASN A 442 -25.83 10.94 -13.87
C ASN A 442 -24.36 10.62 -14.21
N ARG A 443 -23.38 11.13 -13.45
CA ARG A 443 -21.95 11.06 -13.82
C ARG A 443 -21.44 9.65 -14.13
N PHE A 444 -21.86 8.65 -13.34
CA PHE A 444 -21.44 7.27 -13.53
C PHE A 444 -22.20 6.60 -14.67
N ASP A 445 -23.48 6.92 -14.86
CA ASP A 445 -24.27 6.39 -15.96
C ASP A 445 -23.74 6.84 -17.32
N LEU A 446 -23.31 8.11 -17.44
CA LEU A 446 -22.69 8.63 -18.67
C LEU A 446 -21.45 7.81 -19.10
N VAL A 447 -20.63 7.38 -18.12
CA VAL A 447 -19.43 6.57 -18.37
C VAL A 447 -19.80 5.11 -18.65
N ARG A 448 -20.63 4.51 -17.79
CA ARG A 448 -21.07 3.11 -17.86
C ARG A 448 -21.80 2.79 -19.16
N GLU A 449 -22.64 3.71 -19.64
CA GLU A 449 -23.38 3.57 -20.90
C GLU A 449 -22.55 3.94 -22.13
N GLY A 450 -21.30 4.42 -21.93
CA GLY A 450 -20.39 4.78 -23.02
C GLY A 450 -20.80 6.05 -23.78
N GLN A 451 -21.61 6.92 -23.17
CA GLN A 451 -21.93 8.25 -23.71
C GLN A 451 -20.69 9.14 -23.69
N VAL A 452 -19.85 9.00 -22.66
CA VAL A 452 -18.51 9.58 -22.56
C VAL A 452 -17.46 8.52 -22.28
N TYR A 453 -16.18 8.87 -22.45
CA TYR A 453 -15.05 7.98 -22.16
C TYR A 453 -14.47 8.18 -20.76
N LEU A 454 -14.68 9.36 -20.18
CA LEU A 454 -14.39 9.63 -18.77
C LEU A 454 -15.30 10.75 -18.25
N GLU A 455 -15.48 10.78 -16.94
CA GLU A 455 -16.04 11.94 -16.24
C GLU A 455 -14.97 12.54 -15.31
N CYS A 456 -14.81 13.88 -15.40
CA CYS A 456 -13.94 14.63 -14.53
C CYS A 456 -14.74 15.51 -13.58
N GLY A 457 -14.54 15.26 -12.29
CA GLY A 457 -15.10 16.00 -11.17
C GLY A 457 -14.47 15.52 -9.86
N PRO A 458 -14.88 16.07 -8.71
CA PRO A 458 -14.45 15.60 -7.41
C PRO A 458 -15.13 14.27 -7.08
N ASN A 459 -14.71 13.19 -7.73
CA ASN A 459 -15.24 11.86 -7.47
C ASN A 459 -14.38 11.18 -6.43
N SER A 460 -14.97 10.94 -5.25
CA SER A 460 -14.38 10.12 -4.22
C SER A 460 -14.10 8.71 -4.75
N VAL A 461 -12.82 8.36 -4.87
CA VAL A 461 -12.39 7.03 -5.28
C VAL A 461 -12.79 6.03 -4.20
N ARG A 462 -13.50 4.98 -4.63
CA ARG A 462 -14.04 3.94 -3.77
C ARG A 462 -14.41 2.70 -4.60
N GLU A 463 -14.43 1.55 -3.93
CA GLU A 463 -14.93 0.31 -4.51
C GLU A 463 -16.47 0.28 -4.57
N GLY A 464 -17.02 -0.68 -5.33
CA GLY A 464 -18.46 -0.99 -5.34
C GLY A 464 -19.33 -0.07 -6.19
N VAL A 465 -18.73 0.78 -7.02
CA VAL A 465 -19.48 1.58 -8.02
C VAL A 465 -19.65 0.74 -9.28
N GLU A 466 -20.88 0.34 -9.58
CA GLU A 466 -21.17 -0.54 -10.72
C GLU A 466 -20.66 0.04 -12.05
N GLY A 467 -19.84 -0.72 -12.76
CA GLY A 467 -19.31 -0.35 -14.08
C GLY A 467 -18.21 0.71 -14.09
N ILE A 468 -17.75 1.17 -12.92
CA ILE A 468 -16.81 2.28 -12.79
C ILE A 468 -15.54 1.83 -12.07
N GLU A 469 -14.40 2.25 -12.61
CA GLU A 469 -13.10 2.30 -11.94
C GLU A 469 -12.63 3.76 -11.88
N PHE A 470 -11.60 4.05 -11.10
CA PHE A 470 -11.09 5.40 -10.96
C PHE A 470 -9.64 5.50 -11.44
N SER A 471 -9.27 6.65 -12.01
CA SER A 471 -7.88 6.96 -12.35
C SER A 471 -6.99 7.08 -11.12
N ASN A 472 -5.68 7.26 -11.36
CA ASN A 472 -4.75 7.84 -10.39
C ASN A 472 -5.37 9.09 -9.76
N LEU A 473 -5.08 9.27 -8.47
CA LEU A 473 -5.60 10.38 -7.71
C LEU A 473 -4.97 11.69 -8.16
N PHE A 474 -5.80 12.73 -8.25
CA PHE A 474 -5.32 14.09 -8.51
C PHE A 474 -5.56 15.04 -7.33
N PHE A 475 -6.29 14.65 -6.29
CA PHE A 475 -6.50 15.52 -5.12
C PHE A 475 -6.89 14.75 -3.85
N ALA A 476 -6.64 15.34 -2.69
CA ALA A 476 -7.09 14.84 -1.39
C ALA A 476 -7.86 15.94 -0.64
N SER A 477 -8.98 15.57 -0.02
CA SER A 477 -9.87 16.44 0.76
C SER A 477 -10.55 15.61 1.85
N GLY A 478 -11.51 16.20 2.57
CA GLY A 478 -12.31 15.47 3.55
C GLY A 478 -13.55 16.24 4.01
N SER A 479 -14.51 15.50 4.57
CA SER A 479 -15.78 16.06 5.00
C SER A 479 -15.65 16.85 6.30
N ARG A 480 -16.21 18.06 6.36
CA ARG A 480 -16.33 18.86 7.59
C ARG A 480 -17.73 19.46 7.66
N PHE A 481 -18.19 19.77 8.88
CA PHE A 481 -19.39 20.58 9.04
C PHE A 481 -19.05 22.05 8.80
N LEU A 482 -19.76 22.69 7.87
CA LEU A 482 -19.83 24.14 7.78
C LEU A 482 -20.93 24.62 8.73
N THR A 483 -20.59 25.52 9.64
CA THR A 483 -21.52 26.14 10.59
C THR A 483 -21.47 27.66 10.48
N SER A 484 -22.50 28.34 10.97
CA SER A 484 -22.44 29.78 11.18
C SER A 484 -21.51 30.09 12.37
N SER A 485 -20.66 31.12 12.25
CA SER A 485 -19.81 31.60 13.35
C SER A 485 -20.61 31.98 14.61
N SER A 486 -21.92 32.26 14.46
CA SER A 486 -22.82 32.56 15.57
C SER A 486 -23.39 31.32 16.28
N GLN A 487 -23.30 30.13 15.68
CA GLN A 487 -23.87 28.88 16.19
C GLN A 487 -22.82 27.80 16.49
N ASP A 488 -21.54 28.17 16.47
CA ASP A 488 -20.38 27.29 16.56
C ASP A 488 -20.39 26.32 17.76
N SER A 489 -20.98 26.71 18.90
CA SER A 489 -21.09 25.83 20.08
C SER A 489 -22.15 24.73 19.97
N THR A 490 -23.01 24.76 18.94
CA THR A 490 -24.15 23.83 18.79
C THR A 490 -23.73 22.52 18.13
N VAL A 491 -22.70 22.56 17.28
CA VAL A 491 -22.28 21.41 16.47
C VAL A 491 -20.97 20.87 17.03
N ASN A 492 -21.08 19.84 17.86
CA ASN A 492 -19.92 19.14 18.41
C ASN A 492 -19.82 17.74 17.79
N PRO A 493 -18.88 17.50 16.85
CA PRO A 493 -18.69 16.20 16.20
C PRO A 493 -18.33 15.05 17.16
N ALA A 494 -17.94 15.34 18.41
CA ALA A 494 -17.72 14.31 19.42
C ALA A 494 -19.02 13.81 20.08
N LEU A 495 -20.17 14.44 19.79
CA LEU A 495 -21.49 14.08 20.31
C LEU A 495 -22.38 13.50 19.19
N PRO A 496 -23.44 12.74 19.53
CA PRO A 496 -24.36 12.17 18.54
C PRO A 496 -25.16 13.18 17.68
N LEU A 497 -25.05 14.49 17.96
CA LEU A 497 -25.78 15.57 17.29
C LEU A 497 -27.32 15.45 17.36
N ALA A 498 -27.86 14.92 18.46
CA ALA A 498 -29.29 14.73 18.63
C ALA A 498 -30.09 16.05 18.47
N GLY A 499 -31.01 16.08 17.52
CA GLY A 499 -31.88 17.24 17.26
C GLY A 499 -31.23 18.38 16.46
N VAL A 500 -29.96 18.25 16.07
CA VAL A 500 -29.27 19.21 15.19
C VAL A 500 -29.68 18.95 13.74
N ALA A 501 -30.18 19.95 13.02
CA ALA A 501 -30.48 19.84 11.60
C ALA A 501 -29.20 19.99 10.77
N VAL A 502 -28.84 18.89 10.10
CA VAL A 502 -27.63 18.79 9.29
C VAL A 502 -28.02 18.61 7.83
N GLY A 503 -27.67 19.60 7.02
CA GLY A 503 -27.76 19.55 5.56
C GLY A 503 -26.71 18.62 4.96
N VAL A 504 -27.09 17.87 3.92
CA VAL A 504 -26.17 17.07 3.11
C VAL A 504 -26.65 16.99 1.67
N LEU A 505 -25.73 16.83 0.71
CA LEU A 505 -26.09 16.57 -0.68
C LEU A 505 -26.51 15.10 -0.86
N ALA A 506 -27.65 14.88 -1.52
CA ALA A 506 -28.14 13.53 -1.78
C ALA A 506 -27.19 12.72 -2.70
N ASN A 507 -27.17 11.39 -2.53
CA ASN A 507 -26.38 10.45 -3.32
C ASN A 507 -24.86 10.70 -3.23
N THR A 508 -24.38 11.06 -2.05
CA THR A 508 -22.95 11.31 -1.79
C THR A 508 -22.38 10.42 -0.69
N THR A 509 -21.05 10.32 -0.64
CA THR A 509 -20.31 9.67 0.46
C THR A 509 -20.60 10.38 1.78
N ASN A 510 -20.72 11.70 1.77
CA ASN A 510 -21.13 12.53 2.91
C ASN A 510 -22.50 12.11 3.50
N GLU A 511 -23.49 11.82 2.66
CA GLU A 511 -24.81 11.36 3.12
C GLU A 511 -24.71 10.01 3.83
N SER A 512 -23.99 9.06 3.22
CA SER A 512 -23.80 7.73 3.80
C SER A 512 -23.08 7.82 5.14
N PHE A 513 -21.99 8.61 5.20
CA PHE A 513 -21.24 8.88 6.42
C PHE A 513 -22.11 9.50 7.52
N LEU A 514 -22.92 10.52 7.20
CA LEU A 514 -23.80 11.19 8.16
C LEU A 514 -24.81 10.22 8.77
N ARG A 515 -25.45 9.39 7.92
CA ARG A 515 -26.43 8.40 8.34
C ARG A 515 -25.83 7.33 9.26
N GLU A 516 -24.61 6.88 8.95
CA GLU A 516 -23.92 5.82 9.70
C GLU A 516 -23.34 6.32 11.02
N ASN A 517 -22.78 7.52 11.06
CA ASN A 517 -22.00 8.02 12.20
C ASN A 517 -22.78 8.98 13.11
N TYR A 518 -23.81 9.65 12.60
CA TYR A 518 -24.65 10.58 13.38
C TYR A 518 -26.15 10.29 13.18
N PRO A 519 -26.63 9.07 13.48
CA PRO A 519 -28.03 8.68 13.25
C PRO A 519 -29.05 9.46 14.08
N ALA A 520 -28.61 10.19 15.11
CA ALA A 520 -29.48 11.04 15.94
C ALA A 520 -29.64 12.47 15.38
N ALA A 521 -28.84 12.87 14.39
CA ALA A 521 -28.99 14.16 13.71
C ALA A 521 -30.25 14.18 12.82
N THR A 522 -30.87 15.36 12.70
CA THR A 522 -31.98 15.57 11.76
C THR A 522 -31.41 15.81 10.36
N LEU A 523 -31.42 14.77 9.52
CA LEU A 523 -30.84 14.83 8.18
C LEU A 523 -31.73 15.61 7.19
N ILE A 524 -31.19 16.67 6.59
CA ILE A 524 -31.85 17.50 5.57
C ILE A 524 -31.14 17.31 4.23
N ARG A 525 -31.85 16.79 3.21
CA ARG A 525 -31.28 16.54 1.88
C ARG A 525 -31.42 17.75 0.97
N PHE A 526 -30.33 18.10 0.29
CA PHE A 526 -30.30 19.04 -0.81
C PHE A 526 -29.98 18.30 -2.12
N SER A 527 -30.66 18.64 -3.21
CA SER A 527 -30.52 17.96 -4.51
C SER A 527 -30.70 18.93 -5.66
N GLY A 528 -30.16 18.56 -6.84
CA GLY A 528 -30.24 19.37 -8.04
C GLY A 528 -29.19 20.49 -8.16
N PRO A 529 -29.22 21.25 -9.27
CA PRO A 529 -28.25 22.30 -9.53
C PRO A 529 -28.26 23.38 -8.44
N GLY A 530 -27.08 23.73 -7.93
CA GLY A 530 -26.95 24.76 -6.88
C GLY A 530 -27.33 24.30 -5.48
N ALA A 531 -27.60 23.00 -5.27
CA ALA A 531 -27.93 22.42 -3.97
C ALA A 531 -26.93 22.79 -2.86
N ARG A 532 -25.63 22.82 -3.18
CA ARG A 532 -24.58 23.25 -2.25
C ARG A 532 -24.76 24.70 -1.79
N ASN A 533 -25.02 25.61 -2.73
CA ASN A 533 -25.23 27.03 -2.41
C ASN A 533 -26.50 27.24 -1.58
N ALA A 534 -27.57 26.48 -1.88
CA ALA A 534 -28.78 26.49 -1.07
C ALA A 534 -28.52 26.01 0.37
N ALA A 535 -27.74 24.94 0.54
CA ALA A 535 -27.36 24.45 1.86
C ALA A 535 -26.50 25.46 2.64
N ILE A 536 -25.53 26.09 1.98
CA ILE A 536 -24.69 27.15 2.59
C ILE A 536 -25.55 28.34 3.01
N GLN A 537 -26.53 28.75 2.19
CA GLN A 537 -27.45 29.83 2.52
C GLN A 537 -28.37 29.46 3.70
N ALA A 538 -28.82 28.21 3.78
CA ALA A 538 -29.60 27.71 4.90
C ALA A 538 -28.79 27.74 6.22
N VAL A 539 -27.50 27.42 6.18
CA VAL A 539 -26.58 27.61 7.33
C VAL A 539 -26.43 29.10 7.68
N HIS A 540 -26.25 29.96 6.67
CA HIS A 540 -26.07 31.40 6.89
C HIS A 540 -27.29 32.07 7.54
N THR A 541 -28.49 31.66 7.13
CA THR A 541 -29.77 32.19 7.62
C THR A 541 -30.26 31.52 8.90
N GLY A 542 -29.64 30.40 9.30
CA GLY A 542 -30.01 29.64 10.49
C GLY A 542 -31.22 28.72 10.30
N GLU A 543 -31.58 28.38 9.06
CA GLU A 543 -32.60 27.37 8.74
C GLU A 543 -32.14 25.94 9.07
N ILE A 544 -30.82 25.71 8.99
CA ILE A 544 -30.14 24.49 9.46
C ILE A 544 -28.89 24.90 10.25
N GLU A 545 -28.49 24.10 11.24
CA GLU A 545 -27.33 24.42 12.09
C GLU A 545 -25.99 24.07 11.42
N ALA A 546 -25.97 23.06 10.53
CA ALA A 546 -24.76 22.65 9.84
C ALA A 546 -25.02 22.13 8.43
N PHE A 547 -23.99 22.22 7.58
CA PHE A 547 -23.92 21.50 6.30
C PHE A 547 -22.68 20.60 6.28
N LEU A 548 -22.86 19.30 6.06
CA LEU A 548 -21.76 18.35 5.90
C LEU A 548 -21.39 18.20 4.42
N GLY A 549 -20.14 18.48 4.09
CA GLY A 549 -19.59 18.28 2.76
C GLY A 549 -18.08 18.36 2.74
N ASP A 550 -17.50 18.02 1.58
CA ASP A 550 -16.06 18.18 1.36
C ASP A 550 -15.70 19.66 1.51
N ASP A 551 -14.77 19.93 2.41
CA ASP A 551 -14.40 21.27 2.85
C ASP A 551 -13.89 22.15 1.69
N ILE A 552 -13.06 21.64 0.80
CA ILE A 552 -12.53 22.40 -0.35
C ILE A 552 -13.65 22.88 -1.29
N LEU A 553 -14.62 22.01 -1.57
CA LEU A 553 -15.76 22.33 -2.44
C LEU A 553 -16.74 23.28 -1.75
N THR A 554 -16.89 23.14 -0.43
CA THR A 554 -17.75 24.00 0.38
C THR A 554 -17.15 25.39 0.54
N TYR A 555 -15.84 25.46 0.75
CA TYR A 555 -15.08 26.71 0.81
C TYR A 555 -15.14 27.46 -0.52
N GLY A 556 -14.90 26.76 -1.64
CA GLY A 556 -15.04 27.34 -2.98
C GLY A 556 -16.44 27.93 -3.23
N ALA A 557 -17.48 27.22 -2.82
CA ALA A 557 -18.87 27.69 -2.94
C ALA A 557 -19.18 28.92 -2.06
N VAL A 558 -18.64 29.00 -0.84
CA VAL A 558 -18.76 30.19 0.03
C VAL A 558 -18.10 31.41 -0.62
N LEU A 559 -16.93 31.24 -1.24
CA LEU A 559 -16.26 32.35 -1.94
C LEU A 559 -17.07 32.83 -3.16
N GLN A 560 -17.66 31.89 -3.90
CA GLN A 560 -18.46 32.20 -5.09
C GLN A 560 -19.82 32.82 -4.77
N SER A 561 -20.41 32.53 -3.61
CA SER A 561 -21.73 33.07 -3.24
C SER A 561 -21.69 34.56 -2.85
N GLY A 562 -20.50 35.14 -2.68
CA GLY A 562 -20.33 36.52 -2.22
C GLY A 562 -20.69 36.74 -0.74
N LEU A 563 -20.95 35.66 0.00
CA LEU A 563 -21.21 35.75 1.44
C LEU A 563 -19.90 36.03 2.20
N PRO A 564 -19.95 36.76 3.34
CA PRO A 564 -18.73 37.06 4.09
C PRO A 564 -18.17 35.77 4.70
N SER A 565 -17.01 35.31 4.23
CA SER A 565 -16.38 34.04 4.64
C SER A 565 -16.18 33.92 6.16
N LEU A 566 -15.94 35.04 6.86
CA LEU A 566 -15.83 35.13 8.33
C LEU A 566 -17.14 34.79 9.08
N SER A 567 -18.27 34.72 8.37
CA SER A 567 -19.56 34.30 8.93
C SER A 567 -19.67 32.79 9.08
N PHE A 568 -18.70 32.03 8.58
CA PHE A 568 -18.71 30.58 8.63
C PHE A 568 -17.47 30.02 9.34
N ARG A 569 -17.64 28.81 9.89
CA ARG A 569 -16.54 28.02 10.44
C ARG A 569 -16.68 26.57 9.99
N PHE A 570 -15.54 25.91 9.79
CA PHE A 570 -15.49 24.47 9.56
C PHE A 570 -15.15 23.73 10.86
N VAL A 571 -15.95 22.73 11.21
CA VAL A 571 -15.84 21.94 12.45
C VAL A 571 -15.90 20.43 12.12
N PRO A 572 -15.02 19.58 12.69
CA PRO A 572 -13.87 19.91 13.53
C PRO A 572 -12.75 20.56 12.70
N GLU A 573 -11.60 20.85 13.31
CA GLU A 573 -10.42 21.39 12.59
C GLU A 573 -9.88 20.42 11.53
N LEU A 574 -9.87 19.14 11.86
CA LEU A 574 -9.47 18.05 10.97
C LEU A 574 -10.71 17.42 10.32
N PRO A 575 -10.59 16.86 9.11
CA PRO A 575 -11.74 16.28 8.41
C PRO A 575 -12.25 15.01 9.07
N LEU A 576 -13.55 14.77 8.93
CA LEU A 576 -14.27 13.60 9.45
C LEU A 576 -14.17 12.38 8.54
N THR A 577 -13.81 12.57 7.28
CA THR A 577 -13.58 11.53 6.27
C THR A 577 -12.30 11.83 5.49
N CYS A 578 -11.90 10.87 4.66
CA CYS A 578 -10.77 11.01 3.75
C CYS A 578 -11.32 10.80 2.34
N GLU A 579 -11.37 11.87 1.57
CA GLU A 579 -11.91 11.87 0.21
C GLU A 579 -10.74 12.05 -0.75
N TYR A 580 -10.48 11.02 -1.56
CA TYR A 580 -9.47 11.07 -2.62
C TYR A 580 -10.18 11.23 -3.96
N TYR A 581 -9.78 12.20 -4.77
CA TYR A 581 -10.42 12.45 -6.06
C TYR A 581 -9.68 11.80 -7.22
N GLY A 582 -10.43 11.10 -8.07
CA GLY A 582 -9.98 10.51 -9.33
C GLY A 582 -11.02 10.70 -10.43
N LEU A 583 -10.59 10.50 -11.68
CA LEU A 583 -11.48 10.51 -12.85
C LEU A 583 -12.31 9.22 -12.85
N ALA A 584 -13.60 9.31 -13.18
CA ALA A 584 -14.43 8.12 -13.32
C ALA A 584 -14.25 7.52 -14.72
N LEU A 585 -13.82 6.27 -14.78
CA LEU A 585 -13.50 5.51 -15.99
C LEU A 585 -14.36 4.24 -16.05
N PRO A 586 -14.62 3.68 -17.24
CA PRO A 586 -15.33 2.41 -17.35
C PRO A 586 -14.41 1.26 -16.93
N ASN A 587 -14.86 0.41 -16.01
CA ASN A 587 -14.06 -0.68 -15.41
C ASN A 587 -13.82 -1.90 -16.32
N ASN A 588 -14.04 -1.75 -17.62
CA ASN A 588 -13.94 -2.81 -18.61
C ASN A 588 -13.03 -2.45 -19.81
N ASP A 589 -12.18 -1.42 -19.65
CA ASP A 589 -11.18 -1.02 -20.64
C ASP A 589 -9.85 -0.65 -19.95
N PRO A 590 -9.05 -1.64 -19.52
CA PRO A 590 -7.80 -1.39 -18.79
C PRO A 590 -6.76 -0.63 -19.61
N ALA A 591 -6.80 -0.74 -20.95
CA ALA A 591 -5.90 0.02 -21.82
C ALA A 591 -6.22 1.52 -21.79
N TRP A 592 -7.51 1.87 -21.73
CA TRP A 592 -7.93 3.25 -21.53
C TRP A 592 -7.55 3.79 -20.15
N ALA A 593 -7.80 3.02 -19.09
CA ALA A 593 -7.39 3.39 -17.73
C ALA A 593 -5.88 3.67 -17.65
N ALA A 594 -5.06 2.76 -18.19
CA ALA A 594 -3.61 2.93 -18.26
C ALA A 594 -3.19 4.18 -19.07
N THR A 595 -3.89 4.48 -20.17
CA THR A 595 -3.62 5.68 -20.98
C THR A 595 -3.92 6.97 -20.21
N VAL A 596 -5.06 7.01 -19.52
CA VAL A 596 -5.46 8.17 -18.70
C VAL A 596 -4.49 8.36 -17.54
N ASN A 597 -4.09 7.29 -16.86
CA ASN A 597 -3.13 7.35 -15.76
C ASN A 597 -1.75 7.81 -16.23
N ALA A 598 -1.26 7.30 -17.37
CA ALA A 598 0.00 7.76 -17.97
C ALA A 598 -0.04 9.25 -18.36
N PHE A 599 -1.21 9.77 -18.76
CA PHE A 599 -1.38 11.20 -19.00
C PHE A 599 -1.35 12.01 -17.70
N LEU A 600 -2.04 11.57 -16.64
CA LEU A 600 -2.03 12.26 -15.34
C LEU A 600 -0.61 12.37 -14.77
N ASP A 601 0.20 11.31 -14.92
CA ASP A 601 1.58 11.26 -14.45
C ASP A 601 2.59 11.96 -15.41
N SER A 602 2.11 12.48 -16.55
CA SER A 602 2.96 13.17 -17.53
C SER A 602 3.25 14.62 -17.13
N GLN A 603 4.30 15.22 -17.72
CA GLN A 603 4.60 16.65 -17.54
C GLN A 603 3.42 17.56 -17.93
N THR A 604 2.61 17.14 -18.92
CA THR A 604 1.43 17.90 -19.35
C THR A 604 0.33 17.86 -18.28
N GLY A 605 0.05 16.69 -17.70
CA GLY A 605 -0.90 16.52 -16.61
C GLY A 605 -0.48 17.32 -15.37
N GLU A 606 0.80 17.19 -14.99
CA GLU A 606 1.39 17.90 -13.86
C GLU A 606 1.34 19.43 -14.04
N ALA A 607 1.63 19.94 -15.24
CA ALA A 607 1.56 21.38 -15.52
C ALA A 607 0.13 21.93 -15.35
N VAL A 608 -0.89 21.20 -15.77
CA VAL A 608 -2.29 21.58 -15.56
C VAL A 608 -2.64 21.54 -14.07
N TRP A 609 -2.19 20.50 -13.37
CA TRP A 609 -2.38 20.38 -11.92
C TRP A 609 -1.77 21.56 -11.17
N GLN A 610 -0.50 21.89 -11.43
CA GLN A 610 0.18 23.00 -10.78
C GLN A 610 -0.51 24.34 -11.06
N SER A 611 -0.99 24.57 -12.30
CA SER A 611 -1.65 25.81 -12.68
C SER A 611 -3.00 26.05 -11.99
N TRP A 612 -3.72 24.99 -11.61
CA TRP A 612 -5.09 25.10 -11.05
C TRP A 612 -5.18 24.72 -9.58
N LEU A 613 -4.36 23.77 -9.15
CA LEU A 613 -4.43 23.15 -7.82
C LEU A 613 -3.17 23.39 -7.00
N GLY A 614 -2.10 23.93 -7.59
CA GLY A 614 -0.82 24.17 -6.91
C GLY A 614 -0.92 25.06 -5.67
N GLU A 615 -1.82 26.04 -5.65
CA GLU A 615 -2.06 26.88 -4.46
C GLU A 615 -2.70 26.11 -3.29
N PHE A 616 -3.39 25.00 -3.57
CA PHE A 616 -4.01 24.12 -2.58
C PHE A 616 -3.10 22.94 -2.20
N ALA A 617 -1.89 22.84 -2.76
CA ALA A 617 -0.96 21.74 -2.49
C ALA A 617 -0.66 21.55 -0.99
N PRO A 618 -0.37 22.61 -0.18
CA PRO A 618 -0.13 22.45 1.25
C PRO A 618 -1.34 21.82 1.98
N TYR A 619 -2.55 22.29 1.66
CA TYR A 619 -3.79 21.77 2.21
C TYR A 619 -4.01 20.29 1.85
N ALA A 620 -3.77 19.90 0.59
CA ALA A 620 -3.93 18.52 0.14
C ALA A 620 -2.92 17.58 0.83
N VAL A 621 -1.68 18.05 1.04
CA VAL A 621 -0.64 17.30 1.76
C VAL A 621 -0.99 17.13 3.23
N ASP A 622 -1.45 18.18 3.90
CA ASP A 622 -1.87 18.12 5.32
C ASP A 622 -3.06 17.16 5.51
N THR A 623 -4.03 17.22 4.59
CA THR A 623 -5.19 16.32 4.59
C THR A 623 -4.77 14.87 4.36
N LEU A 624 -3.87 14.62 3.41
CA LEU A 624 -3.30 13.30 3.17
C LEU A 624 -2.56 12.80 4.42
N ALA A 625 -1.76 13.65 5.08
CA ALA A 625 -1.06 13.33 6.31
C ALA A 625 -2.03 12.92 7.43
N TYR A 626 -3.09 13.69 7.64
CA TYR A 626 -4.14 13.33 8.59
C TYR A 626 -4.77 11.98 8.26
N CYS A 627 -5.11 11.75 6.98
CA CYS A 627 -5.79 10.56 6.54
C CYS A 627 -4.99 9.27 6.70
N LEU A 628 -3.68 9.32 6.41
CA LEU A 628 -2.80 8.17 6.64
C LEU A 628 -2.65 7.86 8.14
N ASN A 629 -2.79 8.86 9.01
CA ASN A 629 -2.64 8.70 10.46
C ASN A 629 -3.94 8.35 11.20
N ARG A 630 -5.06 8.19 10.51
CA ARG A 630 -6.38 7.99 11.14
C ARG A 630 -6.61 6.62 11.76
#